data_AF-A0A4V3I2L5-F1
#
_entry.id   AF-A0A4V3I2L5-F1
#
_cell.length_a   1.000
_cell.length_b   1.000
_cell.length_c   1.000
_cell.angle_alpha   90.00
_cell.angle_beta   90.00
_cell.angle_gamma   90.00
#
_symmetry.space_group_name_H-M   'P 1'
#
loop_
_entity.id
_entity.type
_entity.pdbx_description
1 polymer ?
#
loop_
_entity_poly.entity_id
_entity_poly.type
_entity_poly.pdbx_seq_one_letter_code
_entity_poly.pdbx_strand_id
1 'polypeptide(L)'
;MKRTALLSALLLGLVTGCSLDSGSGAANEVTVVVGYQSKTINTVTAGTLLRAQGYLEKRLAEAGSRTGNKYTVQWQDYDTGAPITAQMLAEKIDIGSMGDYPLLINGSKTQANEKARTELVSITGYNAKGALNMVVVPPNSPITTLPELKDKKVSASVGSAGHGTLVRALHNDGLDPAKDVEVLNQQPQVGASALESGQVQALSQFVAWPGLLVFQKKAKLLYDGAELNVPTFHGVVVRRDYAKQHPEVLDAFLQAQLDATDFIHEKSLEAARIVAEGSGLPQEVVYLYNGPGGTSFDTTLKPSLIEAFTSDVPYLKSIGDFADFNIDEFVQDGPLRQAHTTRAKNYETELAATANPLVLHPADGADPGRAAEIWFDGKDSTQVYPTPQELLRAVNAANAAGQKVRAAYVADAELGTRWFADHAWWVRDSAGLHPFTTSAGASRYIFTHPGATSLDYTQALAAAS
;
A
#
# COMPACT_ATOMS: atom_id res chain seq x y z
N MET A 1 52.55 65.43 13.83
CA MET A 1 52.03 66.33 14.89
C MET A 1 51.03 65.55 15.74
N LYS A 2 51.34 65.40 17.05
CA LYS A 2 50.47 65.13 18.22
C LYS A 2 49.53 63.89 18.17
N ARG A 3 49.43 62.97 19.14
CA ARG A 3 49.98 62.77 20.51
C ARG A 3 49.55 61.34 20.95
N THR A 4 50.47 60.59 21.57
CA THR A 4 50.35 59.76 22.80
C THR A 4 48.95 59.39 23.33
N ALA A 5 48.64 58.17 23.79
CA ALA A 5 49.34 57.45 24.87
C ALA A 5 48.94 55.95 25.00
N LEU A 6 49.88 55.13 25.48
CA LEU A 6 49.67 53.82 26.11
C LEU A 6 48.90 53.95 27.43
N LEU A 7 48.13 52.93 27.82
CA LEU A 7 48.11 52.49 29.21
C LEU A 7 47.74 51.00 29.31
N SER A 8 48.70 50.19 29.73
CA SER A 8 48.54 48.82 30.20
C SER A 8 48.11 48.85 31.67
N ALA A 9 47.15 48.02 32.07
CA ALA A 9 46.91 47.69 33.48
C ALA A 9 46.57 46.21 33.60
N LEU A 10 47.53 45.45 34.14
CA LEU A 10 47.38 44.09 34.64
C LEU A 10 46.94 44.18 36.11
N LEU A 11 45.90 43.47 36.52
CA LEU A 11 45.67 43.10 37.92
C LEU A 11 45.04 41.70 37.98
N LEU A 12 45.79 40.77 38.57
CA LEU A 12 45.30 39.49 39.10
C LEU A 12 44.62 39.73 40.46
N GLY A 13 43.54 38.99 40.72
CA GLY A 13 42.90 38.87 42.04
C GLY A 13 41.92 37.68 42.07
N LEU A 14 42.12 36.79 43.04
CA LEU A 14 41.61 35.41 43.16
C LEU A 14 40.17 35.28 43.74
N VAL A 15 39.47 34.25 43.24
CA VAL A 15 38.60 33.27 43.94
C VAL A 15 37.32 33.75 44.66
N THR A 16 36.17 33.25 44.18
CA THR A 16 35.17 32.50 44.96
C THR A 16 34.22 31.75 44.02
N GLY A 17 33.99 30.46 44.31
CA GLY A 17 33.07 29.62 43.56
C GLY A 17 31.61 29.92 43.92
N CYS A 18 30.76 29.91 42.89
CA CYS A 18 29.36 29.53 43.03
C CYS A 18 29.11 28.37 42.08
N SER A 19 29.09 27.17 42.66
CA SER A 19 28.28 26.08 42.14
C SER A 19 26.84 26.54 42.23
N LEU A 20 26.17 26.68 41.09
CA LEU A 20 24.72 26.84 40.99
C LEU A 20 24.28 25.92 39.85
N ASP A 21 24.20 24.65 40.22
CA ASP A 21 23.26 23.73 39.62
C ASP A 21 21.86 24.30 39.90
N SER A 22 21.20 24.75 38.84
CA SER A 22 19.82 25.20 38.85
C SER A 22 19.25 24.80 37.52
N GLY A 23 18.85 23.53 37.46
CA GLY A 23 18.14 22.94 36.35
C GLY A 23 16.92 23.77 35.99
N SER A 24 16.98 24.38 34.81
CA SER A 24 15.82 24.55 33.95
C SER A 24 15.96 23.49 32.86
N GLY A 25 15.34 22.33 33.06
CA GLY A 25 15.24 21.29 32.04
C GLY A 25 14.46 21.84 30.85
N ALA A 26 15.17 22.41 29.87
CA ALA A 26 14.61 22.56 28.54
C ALA A 26 14.36 21.14 28.03
N ALA A 27 13.11 20.82 27.69
CA ALA A 27 12.81 19.54 27.05
C ALA A 27 13.71 19.39 25.83
N ASN A 28 14.46 18.28 25.75
CA ASN A 28 15.19 17.96 24.53
C ASN A 28 14.15 17.81 23.40
N GLU A 29 14.27 18.65 22.38
CA GLU A 29 13.39 18.62 21.22
C GLU A 29 13.88 17.54 20.25
N VAL A 30 13.07 16.51 20.05
CA VAL A 30 13.35 15.41 19.14
C VAL A 30 12.42 15.54 17.93
N THR A 31 13.01 15.63 16.74
CA THR A 31 12.25 15.58 15.48
C THR A 31 12.19 14.14 15.01
N VAL A 32 11.00 13.68 14.66
CA VAL A 32 10.73 12.37 14.06
C VAL A 32 10.35 12.59 12.61
N VAL A 33 11.18 12.15 11.66
CA VAL A 33 10.88 12.31 10.24
C VAL A 33 10.34 11.03 9.63
N VAL A 34 9.11 11.09 9.13
CA VAL A 34 8.40 9.95 8.55
C VAL A 34 8.22 10.13 7.04
N GLY A 35 8.81 9.22 6.26
CA GLY A 35 8.59 9.08 4.82
C GLY A 35 7.40 8.19 4.54
N TYR A 36 6.38 8.70 3.84
CA TYR A 36 5.19 7.94 3.47
C TYR A 36 4.76 8.23 2.03
N GLN A 37 3.79 7.48 1.53
CA GLN A 37 3.26 7.63 0.18
C GLN A 37 1.74 7.86 0.22
N SER A 38 1.29 9.10 0.08
CA SER A 38 -0.11 9.47 0.33
C SER A 38 -1.12 8.79 -0.59
N LYS A 39 -0.69 8.44 -1.81
CA LYS A 39 -1.52 7.79 -2.85
C LYS A 39 -1.29 6.28 -2.99
N THR A 40 -0.42 5.70 -2.15
CA THR A 40 -0.24 4.25 -2.05
C THR A 40 -1.13 3.75 -0.92
N ILE A 41 -2.37 3.42 -1.27
CA ILE A 41 -3.42 3.04 -0.31
C ILE A 41 -3.07 1.83 0.59
N ASN A 42 -2.09 1.00 0.21
CA ASN A 42 -1.63 -0.15 0.99
C ASN A 42 -0.81 0.26 2.24
N THR A 43 -0.30 1.50 2.28
CA THR A 43 0.56 2.02 3.36
C THR A 43 -0.19 2.94 4.32
N VAL A 44 -1.53 3.05 4.19
CA VAL A 44 -2.30 4.08 4.90
C VAL A 44 -2.19 3.98 6.43
N THR A 45 -2.01 2.78 6.98
CA THR A 45 -1.83 2.53 8.42
C THR A 45 -0.50 3.02 8.96
N ALA A 46 0.48 3.34 8.11
CA ALA A 46 1.76 3.95 8.44
C ALA A 46 1.97 5.31 7.73
N GLY A 47 0.90 5.90 7.22
CA GLY A 47 0.93 7.08 6.37
C GLY A 47 -0.35 7.89 6.48
N THR A 48 -1.14 7.96 5.41
CA THR A 48 -2.29 8.87 5.27
C THR A 48 -3.30 8.77 6.42
N LEU A 49 -3.70 7.55 6.81
CA LEU A 49 -4.69 7.36 7.89
C LEU A 49 -4.09 7.67 9.26
N LEU A 50 -2.90 7.13 9.54
CA LEU A 50 -2.19 7.38 10.81
C LEU A 50 -1.97 8.88 11.04
N ARG A 51 -1.53 9.60 9.99
CA ARG A 51 -1.29 11.05 9.99
C ARG A 51 -2.58 11.83 10.18
N ALA A 52 -3.64 11.51 9.42
CA ALA A 52 -4.91 12.24 9.51
C ALA A 52 -5.58 12.09 10.89
N GLN A 53 -5.40 10.93 11.53
CA GLN A 53 -5.90 10.67 12.89
C GLN A 53 -5.02 11.29 14.00
N GLY A 54 -3.81 11.74 13.64
CA GLY A 54 -2.82 12.27 14.59
C GLY A 54 -2.37 11.23 15.62
N TYR A 55 -2.39 9.94 15.27
CA TYR A 55 -2.11 8.88 16.25
C TYR A 55 -0.66 8.94 16.73
N LEU A 56 0.30 9.16 15.83
CA LEU A 56 1.72 9.25 16.21
C LEU A 56 1.98 10.43 17.13
N GLU A 57 1.43 11.60 16.82
CA GLU A 57 1.58 12.80 17.65
C GLU A 57 1.00 12.58 19.05
N LYS A 58 -0.15 11.90 19.18
CA LYS A 58 -0.74 11.53 20.48
C LYS A 58 0.16 10.57 21.26
N ARG A 59 0.64 9.49 20.63
CA ARG A 59 1.54 8.50 21.27
C ARG A 59 2.87 9.11 21.69
N LEU A 60 3.42 10.03 20.89
CA LEU A 60 4.64 10.76 21.22
C LEU A 60 4.42 11.77 22.36
N ALA A 61 3.25 12.38 22.48
CA ALA A 61 2.93 13.24 23.64
C ALA A 61 2.88 12.42 24.95
N GLU A 62 2.34 11.21 24.92
CA GLU A 62 2.37 10.26 26.04
C GLU A 62 3.81 9.84 26.39
N ALA A 63 4.64 9.55 25.37
CA ALA A 63 6.06 9.25 25.57
C ALA A 63 6.85 10.45 26.12
N GLY A 64 6.56 11.66 25.64
CA GLY A 64 7.16 12.91 26.12
C GLY A 64 6.86 13.18 27.59
N SER A 65 5.63 12.90 28.02
CA SER A 65 5.24 13.02 29.43
C SER A 65 6.02 12.08 30.36
N ARG A 66 6.48 10.93 29.86
CA ARG A 66 7.30 9.96 30.62
C ARG A 66 8.80 10.27 30.57
N THR A 67 9.29 10.78 29.45
CA THR A 67 10.72 10.97 29.18
C THR A 67 11.22 12.38 29.47
N GLY A 68 10.32 13.37 29.53
CA GLY A 68 10.66 14.79 29.61
C GLY A 68 11.07 15.41 28.26
N ASN A 69 11.05 14.63 27.17
CA ASN A 69 11.34 15.11 25.82
C ASN A 69 10.11 15.74 25.17
N LYS A 70 10.35 16.68 24.24
CA LYS A 70 9.31 17.23 23.37
C LYS A 70 9.52 16.66 21.97
N TYR A 71 8.50 16.00 21.42
CA TYR A 71 8.57 15.41 20.09
C TYR A 71 7.82 16.26 19.07
N THR A 72 8.38 16.35 17.85
CA THR A 72 7.71 16.93 16.69
C THR A 72 7.78 15.94 15.53
N VAL A 73 6.71 15.82 14.76
CA VAL A 73 6.65 14.91 13.61
C VAL A 73 6.75 15.72 12.31
N GLN A 74 7.66 15.32 11.43
CA GLN A 74 7.75 15.82 10.06
C GLN A 74 7.34 14.72 9.09
N TRP A 75 6.20 14.92 8.44
CA TRP A 75 5.69 14.03 7.39
C TRP A 75 6.24 14.46 6.03
N GLN A 76 6.90 13.54 5.34
CA GLN A 76 7.40 13.75 3.97
C GLN A 76 6.71 12.77 3.01
N ASP A 77 5.99 13.33 2.04
CA ASP A 77 5.19 12.57 1.08
C ASP A 77 5.98 12.31 -0.21
N TYR A 78 5.88 11.08 -0.72
CA TYR A 78 6.59 10.61 -1.90
C TYR A 78 5.70 9.73 -2.79
N ASP A 79 5.97 9.72 -4.09
CA ASP A 79 5.20 8.93 -5.04
C ASP A 79 5.56 7.42 -5.01
N THR A 80 6.81 7.10 -4.69
CA THR A 80 7.36 5.73 -4.72
C THR A 80 8.31 5.48 -3.54
N GLY A 81 8.66 4.21 -3.30
CA GLY A 81 9.65 3.86 -2.27
C GLY A 81 11.09 4.27 -2.62
N ALA A 82 11.44 4.37 -3.90
CA ALA A 82 12.78 4.76 -4.35
C ALA A 82 13.26 6.12 -3.78
N PRO A 83 12.49 7.22 -3.84
CA PRO A 83 12.88 8.48 -3.20
C PRO A 83 12.92 8.38 -1.67
N ILE A 84 12.05 7.60 -1.02
CA ILE A 84 12.15 7.36 0.44
C ILE A 84 13.50 6.72 0.77
N THR A 85 13.89 5.67 0.02
CA THR A 85 15.20 5.02 0.16
C THR A 85 16.35 5.99 -0.02
N ALA A 86 16.29 6.87 -1.03
CA ALA A 86 17.34 7.87 -1.24
C ALA A 86 17.47 8.84 -0.05
N GLN A 87 16.36 9.25 0.57
CA GLN A 87 16.39 10.14 1.73
C GLN A 87 16.82 9.42 3.02
N MET A 88 16.46 8.15 3.20
CA MET A 88 16.96 7.35 4.32
C MET A 88 18.47 7.12 4.20
N LEU A 89 18.99 6.86 2.99
CA LEU A 89 20.43 6.81 2.73
C LEU A 89 21.14 8.11 3.11
N ALA A 90 20.48 9.24 2.90
CA ALA A 90 20.96 10.57 3.24
C ALA A 90 20.67 10.96 4.71
N GLU A 91 20.18 10.02 5.53
CA GLU A 91 19.86 10.22 6.95
C GLU A 91 18.79 11.31 7.21
N LYS A 92 17.95 11.60 6.20
CA LYS A 92 16.89 12.62 6.24
C LYS A 92 15.52 12.09 6.60
N ILE A 93 15.33 10.78 6.62
CA ILE A 93 14.12 10.08 7.05
C ILE A 93 14.51 9.06 8.11
N ASP A 94 13.76 9.00 9.20
CA ASP A 94 14.00 8.09 10.31
C ASP A 94 13.19 6.80 10.15
N ILE A 95 11.92 6.96 9.76
CA ILE A 95 10.95 5.88 9.56
C ILE A 95 10.37 6.01 8.15
N GLY A 96 10.44 4.97 7.34
CA GLY A 96 9.93 4.94 5.97
C GLY A 96 8.91 3.84 5.75
N SER A 97 7.82 4.12 5.05
CA SER A 97 6.84 3.12 4.62
C SER A 97 6.85 2.94 3.10
N MET A 98 7.00 1.69 2.64
CA MET A 98 7.08 1.36 1.21
C MET A 98 6.73 -0.11 0.92
N GLY A 99 6.64 -0.46 -0.37
CA GLY A 99 6.39 -1.83 -0.84
C GLY A 99 7.59 -2.78 -0.69
N ASP A 100 7.32 -4.07 -0.75
CA ASP A 100 8.26 -5.20 -0.74
C ASP A 100 9.54 -4.98 -1.59
N TYR A 101 9.43 -4.68 -2.88
CA TYR A 101 10.59 -4.44 -3.74
C TYR A 101 11.45 -3.25 -3.26
N PRO A 102 10.91 -2.04 -3.02
CA PRO A 102 11.71 -0.96 -2.47
C PRO A 102 12.19 -1.20 -1.03
N LEU A 103 11.52 -2.02 -0.20
CA LEU A 103 12.03 -2.44 1.11
C LEU A 103 13.35 -3.23 0.96
N LEU A 104 13.40 -4.16 0.01
CA LEU A 104 14.62 -4.90 -0.32
C LEU A 104 15.73 -4.00 -0.84
N ILE A 105 15.42 -3.09 -1.77
CA ILE A 105 16.39 -2.09 -2.25
C ILE A 105 16.88 -1.22 -1.09
N ASN A 106 15.99 -0.84 -0.16
CA ASN A 106 16.34 -0.05 1.01
C ASN A 106 17.35 -0.77 1.90
N GLY A 107 17.04 -1.99 2.38
CA GLY A 107 17.97 -2.78 3.19
C GLY A 107 19.30 -3.05 2.48
N SER A 108 19.23 -3.41 1.19
CA SER A 108 20.41 -3.66 0.35
C SER A 108 21.33 -2.44 0.22
N LYS A 109 20.79 -1.23 0.07
CA LYS A 109 21.58 0.00 -0.10
C LYS A 109 22.05 0.58 1.22
N THR A 110 21.25 0.48 2.27
CA THR A 110 21.56 1.12 3.56
C THR A 110 22.57 0.34 4.38
N GLN A 111 22.68 -0.98 4.19
CA GLN A 111 23.57 -1.86 4.99
C GLN A 111 25.04 -1.42 5.01
N ALA A 112 25.52 -0.73 3.97
CA ALA A 112 26.91 -0.32 3.84
C ALA A 112 27.29 0.89 4.72
N ASN A 113 26.29 1.61 5.25
CA ASN A 113 26.48 2.75 6.15
C ASN A 113 25.70 2.50 7.45
N GLU A 114 26.41 2.25 8.56
CA GLU A 114 25.79 1.96 9.87
C GLU A 114 24.75 3.01 10.30
N LYS A 115 24.96 4.30 10.01
CA LYS A 115 24.01 5.37 10.37
C LYS A 115 22.72 5.35 9.55
N ALA A 116 22.82 4.88 8.31
CA ALA A 116 21.70 4.75 7.39
C ALA A 116 21.05 3.37 7.44
N ARG A 117 21.76 2.35 7.94
CA ARG A 117 21.32 0.95 8.00
C ARG A 117 19.93 0.87 8.61
N THR A 118 19.05 0.15 7.92
CA THR A 118 17.63 0.04 8.28
C THR A 118 17.26 -1.36 8.73
N GLU A 119 16.14 -1.45 9.44
CA GLU A 119 15.49 -2.69 9.85
C GLU A 119 14.00 -2.62 9.48
N LEU A 120 13.43 -3.68 8.92
CA LEU A 120 12.00 -3.86 8.70
C LEU A 120 11.35 -4.30 10.01
N VAL A 121 10.39 -3.50 10.51
CA VAL A 121 9.83 -3.68 11.86
C VAL A 121 8.34 -4.01 11.89
N SER A 122 7.61 -3.78 10.79
CA SER A 122 6.19 -4.14 10.67
C SER A 122 5.73 -4.17 9.22
N ILE A 123 4.59 -4.81 9.00
CA ILE A 123 3.82 -4.80 7.75
C ILE A 123 2.75 -3.69 7.83
N THR A 124 2.39 -3.08 6.71
CA THR A 124 1.24 -2.15 6.66
C THR A 124 0.01 -2.83 6.10
N GLY A 125 0.19 -3.60 5.03
CA GLY A 125 -0.84 -4.41 4.40
C GLY A 125 -0.27 -5.30 3.30
N TYR A 126 -1.00 -6.36 2.97
CA TYR A 126 -0.57 -7.37 2.00
C TYR A 126 -1.73 -7.98 1.23
N ASN A 127 -1.41 -8.69 0.15
CA ASN A 127 -2.30 -9.65 -0.49
C ASN A 127 -1.54 -10.97 -0.72
N ALA A 128 -2.11 -12.08 -0.26
CA ALA A 128 -1.42 -13.39 -0.27
C ALA A 128 -1.20 -13.98 -1.68
N LYS A 129 -1.96 -13.53 -2.68
CA LYS A 129 -1.83 -14.02 -4.06
C LYS A 129 -1.10 -13.07 -5.00
N GLY A 130 -0.81 -11.84 -4.54
CA GLY A 130 -0.11 -10.85 -5.35
C GLY A 130 -1.01 -9.82 -6.03
N ALA A 131 -2.31 -9.76 -5.65
CA ALA A 131 -3.19 -8.66 -6.07
C ALA A 131 -2.59 -7.30 -5.65
N LEU A 132 -3.24 -6.18 -6.00
CA LEU A 132 -2.77 -4.81 -5.69
C LEU A 132 -1.64 -4.29 -6.60
N ASN A 133 -1.12 -5.13 -7.50
CA ASN A 133 -0.21 -4.74 -8.58
C ASN A 133 -0.83 -5.20 -9.89
N MET A 134 -0.99 -4.30 -10.84
CA MET A 134 -1.84 -4.55 -12.00
C MET A 134 -1.26 -3.94 -13.27
N VAL A 135 -1.57 -4.55 -14.41
CA VAL A 135 -1.30 -3.99 -15.73
C VAL A 135 -2.61 -3.54 -16.35
N VAL A 136 -2.68 -2.29 -16.78
CA VAL A 136 -3.83 -1.72 -17.49
C VAL A 136 -3.44 -1.24 -18.88
N VAL A 137 -4.40 -1.25 -19.79
CA VAL A 137 -4.29 -0.75 -21.17
C VAL A 137 -5.40 0.26 -21.45
N PRO A 138 -5.31 1.08 -22.51
CA PRO A 138 -6.40 1.98 -22.89
C PRO A 138 -7.73 1.22 -23.12
N PRO A 139 -8.91 1.85 -22.90
CA PRO A 139 -10.20 1.16 -22.94
C PRO A 139 -10.45 0.45 -24.28
N ASN A 140 -10.07 1.10 -25.38
CA ASN A 140 -10.24 0.60 -26.74
C ASN A 140 -8.99 -0.15 -27.26
N SER A 141 -8.05 -0.51 -26.38
CA SER A 141 -6.86 -1.25 -26.78
C SER A 141 -7.23 -2.62 -27.36
N PRO A 142 -6.64 -3.04 -28.48
CA PRO A 142 -6.81 -4.40 -29.00
C PRO A 142 -6.06 -5.44 -28.15
N ILE A 143 -5.18 -5.01 -27.25
CA ILE A 143 -4.45 -5.89 -26.33
C ILE A 143 -5.40 -6.43 -25.27
N THR A 144 -5.42 -7.74 -25.12
CA THR A 144 -6.29 -8.53 -24.25
C THR A 144 -5.51 -9.54 -23.39
N THR A 145 -4.23 -9.79 -23.70
CA THR A 145 -3.33 -10.64 -22.91
C THR A 145 -1.92 -10.02 -22.81
N LEU A 146 -1.12 -10.45 -21.82
CA LEU A 146 0.26 -9.96 -21.65
C LEU A 146 1.22 -10.26 -22.82
N PRO A 147 1.16 -11.42 -23.51
CA PRO A 147 2.03 -11.69 -24.66
C PRO A 147 1.95 -10.65 -25.77
N GLU A 148 0.80 -10.00 -25.92
CA GLU A 148 0.55 -8.95 -26.93
C GLU A 148 1.24 -7.62 -26.59
N LEU A 149 1.88 -7.51 -25.42
CA LEU A 149 2.77 -6.40 -25.07
C LEU A 149 4.16 -6.53 -25.72
N LYS A 150 4.45 -7.61 -26.43
CA LYS A 150 5.69 -7.75 -27.19
C LYS A 150 5.87 -6.57 -28.17
N ASP A 151 7.08 -6.02 -28.16
CA ASP A 151 7.52 -4.83 -28.89
C ASP A 151 6.73 -3.55 -28.53
N LYS A 152 6.03 -3.51 -27.38
CA LYS A 152 5.27 -2.34 -26.91
C LYS A 152 6.01 -1.56 -25.83
N LYS A 153 5.60 -0.31 -25.67
CA LYS A 153 6.05 0.56 -24.57
C LYS A 153 5.14 0.38 -23.37
N VAL A 154 5.72 0.14 -22.21
CA VAL A 154 5.00 -0.02 -20.95
C VAL A 154 5.56 0.97 -19.92
N SER A 155 4.70 1.80 -19.35
CA SER A 155 5.09 2.62 -18.20
C SER A 155 5.12 1.75 -16.94
N ALA A 156 6.21 1.83 -16.18
CA ALA A 156 6.28 1.27 -14.83
C ALA A 156 7.25 2.10 -13.97
N SER A 157 7.08 2.10 -12.65
CA SER A 157 8.12 2.58 -11.75
C SER A 157 9.15 1.47 -11.54
N VAL A 158 10.34 1.61 -12.14
CA VAL A 158 11.39 0.57 -12.08
C VAL A 158 11.81 0.31 -10.63
N GLY A 159 11.90 -0.97 -10.26
CA GLY A 159 12.19 -1.39 -8.88
C GLY A 159 10.98 -1.33 -7.93
N SER A 160 9.78 -1.01 -8.43
CA SER A 160 8.54 -1.11 -7.64
C SER A 160 7.90 -2.50 -7.75
N ALA A 161 6.96 -2.78 -6.84
CA ALA A 161 6.11 -3.98 -6.89
C ALA A 161 5.37 -4.10 -8.24
N GLY A 162 4.87 -2.99 -8.80
CA GLY A 162 4.24 -2.98 -10.12
C GLY A 162 5.19 -3.37 -11.26
N HIS A 163 6.47 -3.00 -11.19
CA HIS A 163 7.45 -3.43 -12.19
C HIS A 163 7.84 -4.91 -12.00
N GLY A 164 8.01 -5.36 -10.75
CA GLY A 164 8.27 -6.77 -10.43
C GLY A 164 7.15 -7.70 -10.90
N THR A 165 5.89 -7.32 -10.67
CA THR A 165 4.71 -8.05 -11.18
C THR A 165 4.73 -8.15 -12.70
N LEU A 166 4.99 -7.05 -13.42
CA LEU A 166 5.08 -7.08 -14.88
C LEU A 166 6.16 -8.07 -15.36
N VAL A 167 7.36 -7.99 -14.80
CA VAL A 167 8.49 -8.83 -15.21
C VAL A 167 8.20 -10.30 -14.95
N ARG A 168 7.67 -10.66 -13.78
CA ARG A 168 7.28 -12.04 -13.47
C ARG A 168 6.19 -12.56 -14.40
N ALA A 169 5.17 -11.76 -14.64
CA ALA A 169 4.03 -12.17 -15.45
C ALA A 169 4.44 -12.38 -16.91
N LEU A 170 5.25 -11.47 -17.48
CA LEU A 170 5.82 -11.63 -18.82
C LEU A 170 6.71 -12.89 -18.93
N HIS A 171 7.53 -13.17 -17.91
CA HIS A 171 8.37 -14.37 -17.89
C HIS A 171 7.53 -15.67 -17.85
N ASN A 172 6.46 -15.71 -17.05
CA ASN A 172 5.54 -16.86 -17.00
C ASN A 172 4.88 -17.14 -18.36
N ASP A 173 4.68 -16.08 -19.15
CA ASP A 173 4.16 -16.15 -20.52
C ASP A 173 5.25 -16.35 -21.59
N GLY A 174 6.50 -16.61 -21.18
CA GLY A 174 7.60 -16.93 -22.08
C GLY A 174 8.24 -15.75 -22.80
N LEU A 175 7.95 -14.51 -22.37
CA LEU A 175 8.61 -13.31 -22.86
C LEU A 175 9.86 -12.98 -22.03
N ASP A 176 10.89 -12.43 -22.69
CA ASP A 176 12.03 -11.81 -22.03
C ASP A 176 11.72 -10.33 -21.80
N PRO A 177 11.44 -9.88 -20.56
CA PRO A 177 10.99 -8.51 -20.32
C PRO A 177 12.03 -7.46 -20.69
N ALA A 178 13.33 -7.82 -20.71
CA ALA A 178 14.40 -6.90 -21.07
C ALA A 178 14.58 -6.75 -22.59
N LYS A 179 14.02 -7.67 -23.39
CA LYS A 179 14.16 -7.67 -24.86
C LYS A 179 12.84 -7.47 -25.59
N ASP A 180 11.77 -8.04 -25.07
CA ASP A 180 10.47 -8.10 -25.72
C ASP A 180 9.57 -6.92 -25.34
N VAL A 181 9.90 -6.11 -24.33
CA VAL A 181 9.09 -4.94 -23.92
C VAL A 181 9.99 -3.74 -23.66
N GLU A 182 9.57 -2.55 -24.11
CA GLU A 182 10.25 -1.28 -23.78
C GLU A 182 9.62 -0.69 -22.51
N VAL A 183 10.29 -0.85 -21.36
CA VAL A 183 9.82 -0.26 -20.10
C VAL A 183 10.29 1.19 -19.97
N LEU A 184 9.34 2.12 -19.83
CA LEU A 184 9.62 3.52 -19.49
C LEU A 184 9.56 3.68 -17.97
N ASN A 185 10.69 4.04 -17.36
CA ASN A 185 10.76 4.31 -15.92
C ASN A 185 10.05 5.63 -15.60
N GLN A 186 8.80 5.55 -15.11
CA GLN A 186 7.96 6.70 -14.84
C GLN A 186 7.31 6.59 -13.46
N GLN A 187 7.18 7.74 -12.79
CA GLN A 187 6.35 7.86 -11.60
C GLN A 187 4.87 7.61 -11.97
N PRO A 188 4.04 7.10 -11.05
CA PRO A 188 2.69 6.66 -11.37
C PRO A 188 1.83 7.69 -12.13
N GLN A 189 1.86 8.96 -11.69
CA GLN A 189 1.13 10.09 -12.27
C GLN A 189 1.54 10.36 -13.71
N VAL A 190 2.85 10.29 -13.97
CA VAL A 190 3.45 10.52 -15.29
C VAL A 190 3.07 9.37 -16.21
N GLY A 191 3.15 8.14 -15.72
CA GLY A 191 2.72 6.94 -16.43
C GLY A 191 1.24 6.97 -16.80
N ALA A 192 0.37 7.39 -15.88
CA ALA A 192 -1.06 7.54 -16.13
C ALA A 192 -1.31 8.53 -17.29
N SER A 193 -0.64 9.68 -17.26
CA SER A 193 -0.72 10.67 -18.33
C SER A 193 -0.15 10.16 -19.67
N ALA A 194 0.93 9.36 -19.62
CA ALA A 194 1.53 8.73 -20.79
C ALA A 194 0.61 7.68 -21.42
N LEU A 195 -0.13 6.91 -20.60
CA LEU A 195 -1.14 5.96 -21.06
C LEU A 195 -2.30 6.69 -21.75
N GLU A 196 -2.83 7.73 -21.11
CA GLU A 196 -3.94 8.52 -21.63
C GLU A 196 -3.61 9.22 -22.96
N SER A 197 -2.36 9.69 -23.11
CA SER A 197 -1.88 10.32 -24.35
C SER A 197 -1.45 9.34 -25.43
N GLY A 198 -1.43 8.03 -25.15
CA GLY A 198 -0.98 7.00 -26.09
C GLY A 198 0.54 6.89 -26.26
N GLN A 199 1.33 7.58 -25.42
CA GLN A 199 2.79 7.47 -25.41
C GLN A 199 3.26 6.05 -25.02
N VAL A 200 2.51 5.37 -24.16
CA VAL A 200 2.69 3.96 -23.80
C VAL A 200 1.42 3.16 -24.10
N GLN A 201 1.56 1.87 -24.36
CA GLN A 201 0.42 0.98 -24.64
C GLN A 201 -0.12 0.31 -23.38
N ALA A 202 0.68 0.24 -22.31
CA ALA A 202 0.23 -0.24 -21.01
C ALA A 202 0.90 0.53 -19.87
N LEU A 203 0.27 0.45 -18.70
CA LEU A 203 0.80 0.91 -17.43
C LEU A 203 0.78 -0.26 -16.45
N SER A 204 1.95 -0.62 -15.92
CA SER A 204 2.06 -1.57 -14.80
C SER A 204 2.39 -0.82 -13.53
N GLN A 205 1.49 -0.89 -12.54
CA GLN A 205 1.67 -0.15 -11.29
C GLN A 205 0.96 -0.79 -10.10
N PHE A 206 1.40 -0.40 -8.91
CA PHE A 206 0.70 -0.64 -7.67
C PHE A 206 -0.53 0.27 -7.52
N VAL A 207 -1.49 -0.19 -6.72
CA VAL A 207 -2.72 0.53 -6.38
C VAL A 207 -2.44 1.84 -5.61
N ALA A 208 -3.23 2.89 -5.78
CA ALA A 208 -4.55 2.91 -6.42
C ALA A 208 -4.56 3.14 -7.94
N TRP A 209 -3.41 3.35 -8.58
CA TRP A 209 -3.33 3.90 -9.94
C TRP A 209 -4.09 3.11 -11.02
N PRO A 210 -3.92 1.78 -11.15
CA PRO A 210 -4.68 0.99 -12.11
C PRO A 210 -6.20 1.06 -11.89
N GLY A 211 -6.65 0.86 -10.64
CA GLY A 211 -8.08 0.94 -10.28
C GLY A 211 -8.67 2.34 -10.48
N LEU A 212 -7.90 3.40 -10.22
CA LEU A 212 -8.29 4.78 -10.48
C LEU A 212 -8.55 5.02 -11.97
N LEU A 213 -7.64 4.57 -12.84
CA LEU A 213 -7.79 4.73 -14.28
C LEU A 213 -8.99 3.95 -14.82
N VAL A 214 -9.23 2.74 -14.30
CA VAL A 214 -10.41 1.95 -14.66
C VAL A 214 -11.69 2.65 -14.20
N PHE A 215 -11.76 3.09 -12.95
CA PHE A 215 -12.89 3.83 -12.38
C PHE A 215 -13.21 5.10 -13.19
N GLN A 216 -12.19 5.81 -13.65
CA GLN A 216 -12.33 7.00 -14.50
C GLN A 216 -12.64 6.69 -15.97
N LYS A 217 -12.80 5.40 -16.35
CA LYS A 217 -13.01 4.93 -17.73
C LYS A 217 -11.87 5.31 -18.67
N LYS A 218 -10.66 5.49 -18.13
CA LYS A 218 -9.44 5.84 -18.85
C LYS A 218 -8.55 4.64 -19.17
N ALA A 219 -8.85 3.50 -18.57
CA ALA A 219 -8.17 2.24 -18.87
C ALA A 219 -9.11 1.05 -18.64
N LYS A 220 -8.68 -0.13 -19.06
CA LYS A 220 -9.22 -1.43 -18.66
C LYS A 220 -8.10 -2.29 -18.10
N LEU A 221 -8.45 -3.19 -17.17
CA LEU A 221 -7.49 -4.12 -16.59
C LEU A 221 -7.10 -5.18 -17.62
N LEU A 222 -5.79 -5.33 -17.85
CA LEU A 222 -5.21 -6.36 -18.68
C LEU A 222 -4.81 -7.58 -17.84
N TYR A 223 -4.22 -7.33 -16.67
CA TYR A 223 -3.66 -8.35 -15.80
C TYR A 223 -3.80 -7.96 -14.33
N ASP A 224 -4.29 -8.90 -13.51
CA ASP A 224 -4.29 -8.81 -12.06
C ASP A 224 -3.10 -9.60 -11.51
N GLY A 225 -2.26 -8.96 -10.69
CA GLY A 225 -1.12 -9.61 -10.04
C GLY A 225 -1.49 -10.83 -9.21
N ALA A 226 -2.75 -11.00 -8.79
CA ALA A 226 -3.23 -12.20 -8.14
C ALA A 226 -3.05 -13.48 -8.97
N GLU A 227 -2.95 -13.37 -10.31
CA GLU A 227 -2.65 -14.49 -11.21
C GLU A 227 -1.25 -15.09 -10.99
N LEU A 228 -0.31 -14.36 -10.37
CA LEU A 228 1.01 -14.89 -10.03
C LEU A 228 0.96 -15.90 -8.87
N ASN A 229 -0.04 -15.78 -7.99
CA ASN A 229 -0.14 -16.54 -6.75
C ASN A 229 1.13 -16.44 -5.88
N VAL A 230 1.72 -15.25 -5.83
CA VAL A 230 2.89 -14.92 -5.00
C VAL A 230 2.52 -13.73 -4.13
N PRO A 231 2.73 -13.76 -2.80
CA PRO A 231 2.39 -12.64 -1.95
C PRO A 231 3.05 -11.33 -2.37
N THR A 232 2.34 -10.22 -2.16
CA THR A 232 2.92 -8.88 -2.18
C THR A 232 2.52 -8.14 -0.91
N PHE A 233 3.40 -7.27 -0.43
CA PHE A 233 3.16 -6.54 0.81
C PHE A 233 3.87 -5.20 0.84
N HIS A 234 3.50 -4.40 1.82
CA HIS A 234 4.14 -3.15 2.18
C HIS A 234 4.48 -3.17 3.66
N GLY A 235 5.47 -2.39 4.07
CA GLY A 235 5.99 -2.43 5.43
C GLY A 235 6.65 -1.14 5.84
N VAL A 236 7.21 -1.17 7.05
CA VAL A 236 7.86 -0.03 7.70
C VAL A 236 9.31 -0.39 7.99
N VAL A 237 10.21 0.43 7.48
CA VAL A 237 11.63 0.42 7.86
C VAL A 237 11.95 1.56 8.78
N VAL A 238 12.86 1.33 9.72
CA VAL A 238 13.43 2.36 10.59
C VAL A 238 14.94 2.33 10.49
N ARG A 239 15.61 3.49 10.57
CA ARG A 239 17.07 3.53 10.72
C ARG A 239 17.44 2.90 12.06
N ARG A 240 18.26 1.85 12.02
CA ARG A 240 18.68 1.04 13.17
C ARG A 240 19.26 1.89 14.30
N ASP A 241 20.18 2.78 13.96
CA ASP A 241 20.83 3.64 14.95
C ASP A 241 19.85 4.63 15.59
N TYR A 242 18.86 5.11 14.85
CA TYR A 242 17.80 5.96 15.39
C TYR A 242 16.89 5.19 16.36
N ALA A 243 16.44 3.99 15.96
CA ALA A 243 15.61 3.14 16.81
C ALA A 243 16.31 2.77 18.14
N LYS A 244 17.63 2.57 18.13
CA LYS A 244 18.42 2.33 19.36
C LYS A 244 18.50 3.55 20.26
N GLN A 245 18.59 4.75 19.68
CA GLN A 245 18.69 6.01 20.43
C GLN A 245 17.34 6.52 20.93
N HIS A 246 16.27 6.18 20.21
CA HIS A 246 14.89 6.60 20.45
C HIS A 246 13.92 5.40 20.47
N PRO A 247 14.14 4.39 21.35
CA PRO A 247 13.26 3.23 21.41
C PRO A 247 11.81 3.61 21.76
N GLU A 248 11.61 4.69 22.51
CA GLU A 248 10.30 5.25 22.83
C GLU A 248 9.55 5.80 21.60
N VAL A 249 10.29 6.33 20.61
CA VAL A 249 9.70 6.81 19.35
C VAL A 249 9.26 5.64 18.50
N LEU A 250 10.07 4.58 18.42
CA LEU A 250 9.70 3.37 17.68
C LEU A 250 8.47 2.69 18.30
N ASP A 251 8.43 2.54 19.64
CA ASP A 251 7.24 2.01 20.32
C ASP A 251 6.01 2.90 20.06
N ALA A 252 6.14 4.23 20.19
CA ALA A 252 5.05 5.16 19.90
C ALA A 252 4.53 5.03 18.45
N PHE A 253 5.43 4.84 17.47
CA PHE A 253 5.05 4.63 16.08
C PHE A 253 4.31 3.31 15.88
N LEU A 254 4.82 2.20 16.42
CA LEU A 254 4.18 0.89 16.29
C LEU A 254 2.82 0.85 16.99
N GLN A 255 2.67 1.50 18.15
CA GLN A 255 1.38 1.68 18.81
C GLN A 255 0.41 2.50 17.94
N ALA A 256 0.87 3.61 17.34
CA ALA A 256 0.06 4.44 16.46
C ALA A 256 -0.37 3.70 15.18
N GLN A 257 0.51 2.87 14.62
CA GLN A 257 0.18 2.00 13.48
C GLN A 257 -0.87 0.97 13.87
N LEU A 258 -0.73 0.32 15.04
CA LEU A 258 -1.71 -0.61 15.57
C LEU A 258 -3.09 0.06 15.80
N ASP A 259 -3.12 1.31 16.27
CA ASP A 259 -4.37 2.09 16.39
C ASP A 259 -5.00 2.38 15.02
N ALA A 260 -4.19 2.71 14.01
CA ALA A 260 -4.68 2.91 12.63
C ALA A 260 -5.21 1.61 12.01
N THR A 261 -4.55 0.49 12.27
CA THR A 261 -4.97 -0.85 11.83
C THR A 261 -6.29 -1.27 12.49
N ASP A 262 -6.46 -1.06 13.80
CA ASP A 262 -7.74 -1.33 14.45
C ASP A 262 -8.86 -0.43 13.90
N PHE A 263 -8.57 0.86 13.68
CA PHE A 263 -9.56 1.81 13.14
C PHE A 263 -10.04 1.41 11.73
N ILE A 264 -9.15 1.00 10.84
CA ILE A 264 -9.55 0.57 9.49
C ILE A 264 -10.34 -0.75 9.52
N HIS A 265 -10.06 -1.64 10.47
CA HIS A 265 -10.85 -2.87 10.68
C HIS A 265 -12.27 -2.58 11.16
N GLU A 266 -12.42 -1.70 12.14
CA GLU A 266 -13.72 -1.39 12.74
C GLU A 266 -14.56 -0.47 11.87
N LYS A 267 -13.92 0.46 11.15
CA LYS A 267 -14.58 1.57 10.45
C LYS A 267 -14.06 1.79 9.03
N SER A 268 -13.91 0.72 8.26
CA SER A 268 -13.31 0.75 6.92
C SER A 268 -13.86 1.81 5.97
N LEU A 269 -15.18 2.05 5.95
CA LEU A 269 -15.79 3.07 5.09
C LEU A 269 -15.45 4.50 5.54
N GLU A 270 -15.42 4.74 6.86
CA GLU A 270 -14.99 6.02 7.43
C GLU A 270 -13.48 6.24 7.20
N ALA A 271 -12.67 5.20 7.41
CA ALA A 271 -11.25 5.22 7.10
C ALA A 271 -10.99 5.54 5.63
N ALA A 272 -11.76 4.95 4.70
CA ALA A 272 -11.67 5.25 3.29
C ALA A 272 -12.04 6.71 2.98
N ARG A 273 -13.02 7.31 3.67
CA ARG A 273 -13.34 8.74 3.55
C ARG A 273 -12.16 9.62 3.95
N ILE A 274 -11.57 9.35 5.12
CA ILE A 274 -10.43 10.12 5.66
C ILE A 274 -9.22 10.01 4.73
N VAL A 275 -8.92 8.80 4.25
CA VAL A 275 -7.83 8.57 3.30
C VAL A 275 -8.10 9.26 1.96
N ALA A 276 -9.33 9.24 1.46
CA ALA A 276 -9.72 9.96 0.24
C ALA A 276 -9.48 11.46 0.37
N GLU A 277 -9.90 12.07 1.49
CA GLU A 277 -9.67 13.49 1.78
C GLU A 277 -8.17 13.83 1.84
N GLY A 278 -7.36 12.97 2.49
CA GLY A 278 -5.92 13.19 2.63
C GLY A 278 -5.09 12.95 1.36
N SER A 279 -5.56 12.06 0.46
CA SER A 279 -4.83 11.66 -0.76
C SER A 279 -5.31 12.36 -2.04
N GLY A 280 -6.54 12.89 -2.02
CA GLY A 280 -7.23 13.41 -3.20
C GLY A 280 -7.75 12.33 -4.15
N LEU A 281 -7.73 11.05 -3.74
CA LEU A 281 -8.31 9.95 -4.51
C LEU A 281 -9.84 9.87 -4.30
N PRO A 282 -10.62 9.39 -5.27
CA PRO A 282 -12.04 9.08 -5.05
C PRO A 282 -12.21 8.05 -3.94
N GLN A 283 -13.16 8.27 -3.04
CA GLN A 283 -13.42 7.38 -1.90
C GLN A 283 -13.81 5.96 -2.35
N GLU A 284 -14.46 5.84 -3.50
CA GLU A 284 -14.83 4.57 -4.13
C GLU A 284 -13.58 3.74 -4.48
N VAL A 285 -12.56 4.41 -5.01
CA VAL A 285 -11.28 3.77 -5.35
C VAL A 285 -10.50 3.45 -4.08
N VAL A 286 -10.51 4.30 -3.07
CA VAL A 286 -9.87 3.99 -1.77
C VAL A 286 -10.56 2.79 -1.13
N TYR A 287 -11.90 2.78 -1.08
CA TYR A 287 -12.70 1.74 -0.43
C TYR A 287 -12.65 0.40 -1.17
N LEU A 288 -12.42 0.39 -2.50
CA LEU A 288 -12.17 -0.83 -3.27
C LEU A 288 -11.09 -1.72 -2.60
N TYR A 289 -10.08 -1.08 -2.03
CA TYR A 289 -8.92 -1.77 -1.47
C TYR A 289 -8.81 -1.65 0.05
N ASN A 290 -9.32 -0.57 0.65
CA ASN A 290 -9.32 -0.38 2.11
C ASN A 290 -10.56 -0.99 2.80
N GLY A 291 -11.53 -1.44 2.00
CA GLY A 291 -12.74 -2.12 2.45
C GLY A 291 -12.61 -3.65 2.46
N PRO A 292 -13.69 -4.34 2.85
CA PRO A 292 -13.75 -5.80 2.89
C PRO A 292 -13.34 -6.49 1.59
N GLY A 293 -12.50 -7.52 1.64
CA GLY A 293 -12.02 -8.24 0.44
C GLY A 293 -10.94 -7.51 -0.38
N GLY A 294 -10.48 -6.34 0.08
CA GLY A 294 -9.34 -5.62 -0.49
C GLY A 294 -8.00 -6.07 0.10
N THR A 295 -7.17 -5.10 0.49
CA THR A 295 -5.90 -5.29 1.20
C THR A 295 -6.13 -5.90 2.58
N SER A 296 -5.30 -6.87 2.96
CA SER A 296 -5.24 -7.36 4.34
C SER A 296 -4.34 -6.43 5.17
N PHE A 297 -4.91 -5.62 6.06
CA PHE A 297 -4.13 -4.78 6.97
C PHE A 297 -3.74 -5.57 8.20
N ASP A 298 -2.45 -5.85 8.33
CA ASP A 298 -1.89 -6.64 9.43
C ASP A 298 -0.46 -6.18 9.63
N THR A 299 -0.05 -5.98 10.88
CA THR A 299 1.29 -5.49 11.21
C THR A 299 2.34 -6.58 11.29
N THR A 300 1.93 -7.84 11.41
CA THR A 300 2.81 -8.97 11.70
C THR A 300 3.70 -9.35 10.52
N LEU A 301 4.95 -9.70 10.82
CA LEU A 301 5.96 -10.11 9.84
C LEU A 301 5.80 -11.59 9.50
N LYS A 302 4.71 -11.92 8.79
CA LYS A 302 4.33 -13.32 8.49
C LYS A 302 5.42 -14.05 7.69
N PRO A 303 5.73 -15.32 8.00
CA PRO A 303 6.77 -16.07 7.29
C PRO A 303 6.59 -16.12 5.78
N SER A 304 5.36 -16.24 5.28
CA SER A 304 5.06 -16.27 3.84
C SER A 304 5.38 -14.94 3.13
N LEU A 305 5.30 -13.81 3.84
CA LEU A 305 5.68 -12.50 3.30
C LEU A 305 7.21 -12.38 3.26
N ILE A 306 7.89 -12.84 4.32
CA ILE A 306 9.36 -12.84 4.35
C ILE A 306 9.95 -13.81 3.31
N GLU A 307 9.30 -14.95 3.07
CA GLU A 307 9.69 -15.88 2.00
C GLU A 307 9.53 -15.25 0.60
N ALA A 308 8.49 -14.42 0.39
CA ALA A 308 8.27 -13.74 -0.89
C ALA A 308 9.45 -12.83 -1.27
N PHE A 309 10.12 -12.20 -0.30
CA PHE A 309 11.36 -11.44 -0.55
C PHE A 309 12.43 -12.27 -1.25
N THR A 310 12.60 -13.53 -0.86
CA THR A 310 13.61 -14.42 -1.48
C THR A 310 13.34 -14.59 -2.97
N SER A 311 12.06 -14.64 -3.35
CA SER A 311 11.65 -14.72 -4.76
C SER A 311 11.87 -13.41 -5.52
N ASP A 312 11.87 -12.25 -4.83
CA ASP A 312 12.02 -10.92 -5.44
C ASP A 312 13.48 -10.59 -5.80
N VAL A 313 14.44 -11.11 -5.02
CA VAL A 313 15.88 -10.83 -5.16
C VAL A 313 16.44 -11.09 -6.57
N PRO A 314 16.18 -12.23 -7.24
CA PRO A 314 16.74 -12.48 -8.58
C PRO A 314 16.38 -11.39 -9.61
N TYR A 315 15.16 -10.88 -9.55
CA TYR A 315 14.75 -9.78 -10.41
C TYR A 315 15.42 -8.45 -10.00
N LEU A 316 15.52 -8.15 -8.72
CA LEU A 316 16.20 -6.91 -8.28
C LEU A 316 17.67 -6.90 -8.70
N LYS A 317 18.32 -8.07 -8.71
CA LYS A 317 19.67 -8.24 -9.28
C LYS A 317 19.70 -8.00 -10.80
N SER A 318 18.69 -8.47 -11.54
CA SER A 318 18.68 -8.35 -13.00
C SER A 318 18.57 -6.90 -13.49
N ILE A 319 17.98 -6.01 -12.69
CA ILE A 319 17.91 -4.57 -12.98
C ILE A 319 19.13 -3.76 -12.47
N GLY A 320 20.13 -4.42 -11.88
CA GLY A 320 21.46 -3.85 -11.63
C GLY A 320 21.62 -2.95 -10.40
N ASP A 321 20.64 -2.91 -9.50
CA ASP A 321 20.60 -1.97 -8.35
C ASP A 321 20.37 -2.67 -7.00
N PHE A 322 21.00 -3.85 -6.83
CA PHE A 322 20.82 -4.68 -5.64
C PHE A 322 22.11 -5.42 -5.24
N ALA A 323 22.63 -5.08 -4.06
CA ALA A 323 23.70 -5.83 -3.38
C ALA A 323 23.09 -6.91 -2.47
N ASP A 324 23.76 -8.06 -2.39
CA ASP A 324 23.36 -9.11 -1.44
C ASP A 324 23.40 -8.61 0.00
N PHE A 325 22.40 -9.00 0.79
CA PHE A 325 22.30 -8.68 2.21
C PHE A 325 21.54 -9.77 2.95
N ASN A 326 21.73 -9.83 4.26
CA ASN A 326 21.08 -10.81 5.11
C ASN A 326 19.64 -10.36 5.43
N ILE A 327 18.64 -11.00 4.81
CA ILE A 327 17.22 -10.72 5.02
C ILE A 327 16.81 -11.00 6.47
N ASP A 328 17.33 -12.06 7.09
CA ASP A 328 17.00 -12.41 8.48
C ASP A 328 17.51 -11.36 9.47
N GLU A 329 18.65 -10.73 9.20
CA GLU A 329 19.15 -9.60 10.00
C GLU A 329 18.35 -8.32 9.77
N PHE A 330 17.76 -8.16 8.58
CA PHE A 330 16.97 -6.98 8.23
C PHE A 330 15.57 -7.02 8.85
N VAL A 331 14.98 -8.20 9.02
CA VAL A 331 13.64 -8.38 9.60
C VAL A 331 13.75 -8.43 11.13
N GLN A 332 13.14 -7.45 11.83
CA GLN A 332 13.20 -7.33 13.28
C GLN A 332 11.81 -7.22 13.90
N ASP A 333 11.24 -8.34 14.36
CA ASP A 333 9.90 -8.40 14.94
C ASP A 333 9.83 -8.08 16.45
N GLY A 334 10.97 -8.05 17.14
CA GLY A 334 11.08 -7.78 18.58
C GLY A 334 10.34 -6.53 19.06
N PRO A 335 10.53 -5.36 18.42
CA PRO A 335 9.79 -4.14 18.77
C PRO A 335 8.27 -4.30 18.65
N LEU A 336 7.78 -4.97 17.60
CA LEU A 336 6.35 -5.18 17.39
C LEU A 336 5.78 -6.18 18.41
N ARG A 337 6.50 -7.25 18.75
CA ARG A 337 6.14 -8.17 19.84
C ARG A 337 5.94 -7.45 21.17
N GLN A 338 6.85 -6.53 21.49
CA GLN A 338 6.74 -5.68 22.68
C GLN A 338 5.50 -4.78 22.59
N ALA A 339 5.22 -4.18 21.43
CA ALA A 339 4.04 -3.35 21.24
C ALA A 339 2.73 -4.14 21.46
N HIS A 340 2.63 -5.38 20.97
CA HIS A 340 1.50 -6.27 21.25
C HIS A 340 1.37 -6.62 22.74
N THR A 341 2.50 -6.88 23.40
CA THR A 341 2.54 -7.19 24.84
C THR A 341 2.00 -6.03 25.68
N THR A 342 2.37 -4.78 25.33
CA THR A 342 1.83 -3.56 25.95
C THR A 342 0.31 -3.46 25.80
N ARG A 343 -0.26 -3.96 24.70
CA ARG A 343 -1.72 -4.01 24.45
C ARG A 343 -2.40 -5.27 25.00
N ALA A 344 -1.70 -6.08 25.80
CA ALA A 344 -2.16 -7.38 26.26
C ALA A 344 -2.62 -8.33 25.13
N LYS A 345 -2.04 -8.19 23.93
CA LYS A 345 -2.25 -9.08 22.77
C LYS A 345 -1.08 -10.06 22.64
N ASN A 346 -1.34 -11.24 22.09
CA ASN A 346 -0.32 -12.27 21.83
C ASN A 346 0.13 -12.20 20.36
N TYR A 347 1.39 -11.83 20.12
CA TYR A 347 1.93 -11.71 18.76
C TYR A 347 1.86 -13.02 17.95
N GLU A 348 2.11 -14.18 18.57
CA GLU A 348 2.09 -15.47 17.86
C GLU A 348 0.68 -15.83 17.37
N THR A 349 -0.36 -15.41 18.10
CA THR A 349 -1.75 -15.60 17.69
C THR A 349 -2.07 -14.76 16.45
N GLU A 350 -1.63 -13.50 16.44
CA GLU A 350 -1.82 -12.57 15.31
C GLU A 350 -0.96 -13.01 14.10
N LEU A 351 0.26 -13.49 14.33
CA LEU A 351 1.15 -14.02 13.30
C LEU A 351 0.52 -15.22 12.57
N ALA A 352 -0.14 -16.11 13.31
CA ALA A 352 -0.79 -17.30 12.77
C ALA A 352 -2.11 -17.00 12.03
N ALA A 353 -2.77 -15.88 12.32
CA ALA A 353 -3.99 -15.46 11.64
C ALA A 353 -3.66 -14.96 10.22
N THR A 354 -4.03 -15.71 9.19
CA THR A 354 -3.68 -15.39 7.78
C THR A 354 -4.87 -14.95 6.95
N ALA A 355 -6.09 -15.14 7.45
CA ALA A 355 -7.31 -14.66 6.82
C ALA A 355 -7.36 -13.13 6.88
N ASN A 356 -7.89 -12.50 5.82
CA ASN A 356 -8.14 -11.06 5.84
C ASN A 356 -9.18 -10.76 6.92
N PRO A 357 -8.92 -9.87 7.91
CA PRO A 357 -9.91 -9.51 8.93
C PRO A 357 -11.09 -8.69 8.36
N LEU A 358 -10.88 -7.99 7.25
CA LEU A 358 -11.91 -7.23 6.55
C LEU A 358 -12.67 -8.16 5.58
N VAL A 359 -13.75 -8.77 6.07
CA VAL A 359 -14.62 -9.65 5.27
C VAL A 359 -16.04 -9.11 5.19
N LEU A 360 -16.72 -9.41 4.08
CA LEU A 360 -18.15 -9.17 3.96
C LEU A 360 -18.90 -10.20 4.80
N HIS A 361 -20.01 -9.78 5.41
CA HIS A 361 -20.89 -10.66 6.17
C HIS A 361 -22.24 -10.76 5.44
N PRO A 362 -22.36 -11.60 4.41
CA PRO A 362 -23.62 -11.80 3.71
C PRO A 362 -24.65 -12.50 4.61
N ALA A 363 -25.93 -12.33 4.30
CA ALA A 363 -27.00 -13.04 4.97
C ALA A 363 -26.91 -14.57 4.75
N ASP A 364 -27.62 -15.33 5.59
CA ASP A 364 -27.91 -16.76 5.40
C ASP A 364 -26.68 -17.69 5.29
N GLY A 365 -25.51 -17.26 5.79
CA GLY A 365 -24.30 -18.07 5.81
C GLY A 365 -23.66 -18.28 4.43
N ALA A 366 -23.99 -17.43 3.46
CA ALA A 366 -23.36 -17.46 2.15
C ALA A 366 -21.84 -17.21 2.22
N ASP A 367 -21.12 -17.69 1.20
CA ASP A 367 -19.67 -17.59 1.11
C ASP A 367 -19.22 -16.10 1.07
N PRO A 368 -18.50 -15.61 2.10
CA PRO A 368 -17.97 -14.25 2.11
C PRO A 368 -17.07 -13.93 0.91
N GLY A 369 -16.38 -14.94 0.34
CA GLY A 369 -15.50 -14.77 -0.81
C GLY A 369 -16.25 -14.53 -2.13
N ARG A 370 -17.56 -14.76 -2.17
CA ARG A 370 -18.44 -14.51 -3.33
C ARG A 370 -19.45 -13.40 -3.08
N ALA A 371 -19.51 -12.87 -1.87
CA ALA A 371 -20.39 -11.79 -1.51
C ALA A 371 -20.08 -10.52 -2.33
N ALA A 372 -21.12 -9.75 -2.59
CA ALA A 372 -21.07 -8.52 -3.35
C ALA A 372 -21.58 -7.37 -2.48
N GLU A 373 -21.18 -6.14 -2.79
CA GLU A 373 -21.49 -4.99 -1.95
C GLU A 373 -21.91 -3.78 -2.79
N ILE A 374 -23.03 -3.16 -2.44
CA ILE A 374 -23.50 -1.93 -3.07
C ILE A 374 -23.39 -0.75 -2.11
N TRP A 375 -23.03 0.40 -2.65
CA TRP A 375 -22.97 1.66 -1.94
C TRP A 375 -23.83 2.68 -2.66
N PHE A 376 -24.76 3.29 -1.94
CA PHE A 376 -25.69 4.28 -2.48
C PHE A 376 -25.21 5.71 -2.20
N ASP A 377 -25.56 6.63 -3.10
CA ASP A 377 -25.20 8.04 -2.96
C ASP A 377 -25.83 8.65 -1.69
N GLY A 378 -25.05 9.47 -0.98
CA GLY A 378 -25.45 10.07 0.30
C GLY A 378 -25.63 9.10 1.49
N LYS A 379 -25.14 7.86 1.40
CA LYS A 379 -25.14 6.90 2.52
C LYS A 379 -23.75 6.71 3.11
N ASP A 380 -23.70 6.65 4.44
CA ASP A 380 -22.49 6.35 5.23
C ASP A 380 -22.36 4.86 5.57
N SER A 381 -23.07 4.01 4.83
CA SER A 381 -23.01 2.56 4.95
C SER A 381 -23.24 1.90 3.58
N THR A 382 -22.77 0.67 3.46
CA THR A 382 -22.98 -0.20 2.32
C THR A 382 -24.05 -1.25 2.61
N GLN A 383 -24.49 -1.99 1.59
CA GLN A 383 -25.36 -3.15 1.73
C GLN A 383 -24.70 -4.36 1.06
N VAL A 384 -24.70 -5.50 1.76
CA VAL A 384 -24.05 -6.74 1.32
C VAL A 384 -25.08 -7.69 0.75
N TYR A 385 -24.73 -8.34 -0.35
CA TYR A 385 -25.53 -9.34 -1.05
C TYR A 385 -24.77 -10.67 -1.12
N PRO A 386 -25.45 -11.81 -0.92
CA PRO A 386 -24.83 -13.14 -0.97
C PRO A 386 -24.14 -13.46 -2.30
N THR A 387 -24.68 -12.96 -3.41
CA THR A 387 -24.15 -13.26 -4.76
C THR A 387 -24.04 -12.02 -5.65
N PRO A 388 -23.16 -12.05 -6.68
CA PRO A 388 -23.08 -10.99 -7.69
C PRO A 388 -24.40 -10.79 -8.44
N GLN A 389 -25.14 -11.86 -8.72
CA GLN A 389 -26.44 -11.80 -9.40
C GLN A 389 -27.50 -11.06 -8.56
N GLU A 390 -27.55 -11.28 -7.24
CA GLU A 390 -28.46 -10.55 -6.36
C GLU A 390 -28.08 -9.07 -6.24
N LEU A 391 -26.78 -8.75 -6.25
CA LEU A 391 -26.34 -7.37 -6.34
C LEU A 391 -26.84 -6.70 -7.64
N LEU A 392 -26.76 -7.37 -8.79
CA LEU A 392 -27.29 -6.81 -10.04
C LEU A 392 -28.81 -6.58 -9.99
N ARG A 393 -29.58 -7.47 -9.34
CA ARG A 393 -31.01 -7.24 -9.07
C ARG A 393 -31.24 -6.01 -8.20
N ALA A 394 -30.43 -5.84 -7.16
CA ALA A 394 -30.50 -4.66 -6.29
C ALA A 394 -30.16 -3.36 -7.03
N VAL A 395 -29.18 -3.39 -7.95
CA VAL A 395 -28.89 -2.26 -8.84
C VAL A 395 -30.09 -1.94 -9.72
N ASN A 396 -30.73 -2.94 -10.35
CA ASN A 396 -31.95 -2.72 -11.15
C ASN A 396 -33.09 -2.12 -10.32
N ALA A 397 -33.32 -2.64 -9.10
CA ALA A 397 -34.34 -2.13 -8.20
C ALA A 397 -34.06 -0.67 -7.80
N ALA A 398 -32.81 -0.34 -7.48
CA ALA A 398 -32.41 1.03 -7.16
C ALA A 398 -32.62 1.98 -8.34
N ASN A 399 -32.22 1.58 -9.56
CA ASN A 399 -32.42 2.35 -10.77
C ASN A 399 -33.91 2.60 -11.05
N ALA A 400 -34.75 1.58 -10.90
CA ALA A 400 -36.20 1.69 -11.06
C ALA A 400 -36.84 2.63 -10.01
N ALA A 401 -36.27 2.67 -8.80
CA ALA A 401 -36.68 3.57 -7.73
C ALA A 401 -36.07 4.99 -7.84
N GLY A 402 -35.26 5.28 -8.86
CA GLY A 402 -34.55 6.56 -9.00
C GLY A 402 -33.44 6.78 -7.97
N GLN A 403 -33.01 5.74 -7.26
CA GLN A 403 -31.93 5.78 -6.28
C GLN A 403 -30.58 5.62 -6.99
N LYS A 404 -29.68 6.60 -6.78
CA LYS A 404 -28.36 6.58 -7.39
C LYS A 404 -27.42 5.64 -6.65
N VAL A 405 -26.87 4.68 -7.38
CA VAL A 405 -25.75 3.84 -6.93
C VAL A 405 -24.48 4.66 -7.03
N ARG A 406 -23.74 4.76 -5.92
CA ARG A 406 -22.43 5.43 -5.86
C ARG A 406 -21.33 4.52 -6.38
N ALA A 407 -21.30 3.28 -5.91
CA ALA A 407 -20.44 2.21 -6.43
C ALA A 407 -21.05 0.85 -6.11
N ALA A 408 -20.67 -0.16 -6.87
CA ALA A 408 -20.97 -1.56 -6.57
C ALA A 408 -19.72 -2.40 -6.78
N TYR A 409 -19.50 -3.36 -5.89
CA TYR A 409 -18.30 -4.17 -5.81
C TYR A 409 -18.64 -5.66 -5.84
N VAL A 410 -17.82 -6.43 -6.54
CA VAL A 410 -17.94 -7.88 -6.69
C VAL A 410 -16.57 -8.52 -6.54
N ALA A 411 -16.52 -9.78 -6.12
CA ALA A 411 -15.29 -10.56 -6.17
C ALA A 411 -15.14 -11.24 -7.53
N ASP A 412 -13.95 -11.17 -8.12
CA ASP A 412 -13.55 -11.92 -9.30
C ASP A 412 -13.79 -13.42 -9.09
N ALA A 413 -14.48 -14.07 -10.03
CA ALA A 413 -14.89 -15.47 -9.91
C ALA A 413 -13.72 -16.47 -9.97
N GLU A 414 -12.57 -16.09 -10.52
CA GLU A 414 -11.36 -16.92 -10.62
C GLU A 414 -10.39 -16.63 -9.46
N LEU A 415 -10.10 -15.36 -9.22
CA LEU A 415 -9.03 -14.92 -8.32
C LEU A 415 -9.53 -14.57 -6.91
N GLY A 416 -10.81 -14.20 -6.79
CA GLY A 416 -11.42 -13.65 -5.58
C GLY A 416 -11.08 -12.19 -5.32
N THR A 417 -10.35 -11.52 -6.23
CA THR A 417 -9.99 -10.10 -6.10
C THR A 417 -11.25 -9.23 -6.18
N ARG A 418 -11.40 -8.33 -5.22
CA ARG A 418 -12.50 -7.37 -5.24
C ARG A 418 -12.36 -6.35 -6.37
N TRP A 419 -13.45 -6.06 -7.06
CA TRP A 419 -13.50 -5.19 -8.23
C TRP A 419 -14.81 -4.41 -8.35
N PHE A 420 -14.82 -3.39 -9.21
CA PHE A 420 -16.04 -2.64 -9.54
C PHE A 420 -16.96 -3.46 -10.46
N ALA A 421 -18.23 -3.60 -10.08
CA ALA A 421 -19.21 -4.41 -10.79
C ALA A 421 -19.47 -3.92 -12.23
N ASP A 422 -19.47 -2.60 -12.44
CA ASP A 422 -19.71 -1.95 -13.74
C ASP A 422 -18.47 -1.91 -14.66
N HIS A 423 -17.32 -2.33 -14.13
CA HIS A 423 -16.07 -2.49 -14.87
C HIS A 423 -15.60 -3.95 -14.96
N ALA A 424 -16.40 -4.90 -14.47
CA ALA A 424 -16.13 -6.33 -14.60
C ALA A 424 -16.58 -6.87 -15.97
N TRP A 425 -15.87 -7.88 -16.43
CA TRP A 425 -16.30 -8.76 -17.51
C TRP A 425 -17.28 -9.79 -16.95
N TRP A 426 -18.52 -9.78 -17.44
CA TRP A 426 -19.52 -10.71 -16.96
C TRP A 426 -19.58 -11.93 -17.86
N VAL A 427 -19.79 -13.10 -17.25
CA VAL A 427 -20.05 -14.36 -17.95
C VAL A 427 -21.32 -14.97 -17.38
N ARG A 428 -22.19 -15.44 -18.26
CA ARG A 428 -23.40 -16.18 -17.88
C ARG A 428 -23.28 -17.63 -18.29
N ASP A 429 -23.64 -18.52 -17.38
CA ASP A 429 -23.82 -19.95 -17.63
C ASP A 429 -25.14 -20.46 -17.00
N SER A 430 -25.29 -21.77 -16.82
CA SER A 430 -26.47 -22.36 -16.17
C SER A 430 -26.52 -22.15 -14.65
N ALA A 431 -25.39 -21.84 -14.01
CA ALA A 431 -25.28 -21.60 -12.58
C ALA A 431 -25.55 -20.13 -12.21
N GLY A 432 -25.36 -19.19 -13.15
CA GLY A 432 -25.74 -17.78 -12.96
C GLY A 432 -24.83 -16.80 -13.68
N LEU A 433 -24.56 -15.68 -13.00
CA LEU A 433 -23.71 -14.60 -13.48
C LEU A 433 -22.41 -14.53 -12.68
N HIS A 434 -21.29 -14.57 -13.38
CA HIS A 434 -19.94 -14.62 -12.82
C HIS A 434 -19.12 -13.43 -13.31
N PRO A 435 -18.64 -12.55 -12.41
CA PRO A 435 -17.81 -11.42 -12.78
C PRO A 435 -16.32 -11.80 -12.83
N PHE A 436 -15.59 -11.21 -13.76
CA PHE A 436 -14.13 -11.33 -13.91
C PHE A 436 -13.53 -9.94 -14.07
N THR A 437 -12.36 -9.74 -13.50
CA THR A 437 -11.60 -8.47 -13.56
C THR A 437 -10.93 -8.28 -14.93
N THR A 438 -10.54 -9.38 -15.60
CA THR A 438 -9.86 -9.36 -16.90
C THR A 438 -10.63 -10.15 -17.98
N SER A 439 -10.44 -9.76 -19.24
CA SER A 439 -10.97 -10.51 -20.39
C SER A 439 -10.33 -11.90 -20.51
N ALA A 440 -9.06 -12.02 -20.11
CA ALA A 440 -8.33 -13.28 -20.12
C ALA A 440 -8.97 -14.30 -19.16
N GLY A 441 -9.28 -13.89 -17.92
CA GLY A 441 -9.96 -14.74 -16.94
C GLY A 441 -11.35 -15.17 -17.41
N ALA A 442 -12.16 -14.23 -17.92
CA ALA A 442 -13.45 -14.56 -18.52
C ALA A 442 -13.33 -15.57 -19.67
N SER A 443 -12.30 -15.42 -20.52
CA SER A 443 -12.06 -16.34 -21.65
C SER A 443 -11.64 -17.73 -21.19
N ARG A 444 -10.76 -17.84 -20.18
CA ARG A 444 -10.38 -19.13 -19.56
C ARG A 444 -11.60 -19.84 -18.98
N TYR A 445 -12.50 -19.10 -18.33
CA TYR A 445 -13.73 -19.66 -17.79
C TYR A 445 -14.66 -20.17 -18.91
N ILE A 446 -14.92 -19.37 -19.94
CA ILE A 446 -15.77 -19.78 -21.07
C ILE A 446 -15.22 -21.02 -21.78
N PHE A 447 -13.90 -21.09 -21.96
CA PHE A 447 -13.24 -22.25 -22.58
C PHE A 447 -13.49 -23.55 -21.79
N THR A 448 -13.55 -23.47 -20.46
CA THR A 448 -13.76 -24.63 -19.58
C THR A 448 -15.24 -24.91 -19.26
N HIS A 449 -16.17 -24.01 -19.63
CA HIS A 449 -17.60 -24.11 -19.34
C HIS A 449 -18.44 -23.97 -20.63
N PRO A 450 -18.63 -25.06 -21.40
CA PRO A 450 -19.39 -25.03 -22.65
C PRO A 450 -20.81 -24.49 -22.44
N GLY A 451 -21.20 -23.49 -23.25
CA GLY A 451 -22.48 -22.80 -23.13
C GLY A 451 -22.42 -21.50 -22.31
N ALA A 452 -21.29 -21.23 -21.64
CA ALA A 452 -21.05 -19.94 -21.03
C ALA A 452 -20.89 -18.85 -22.10
N THR A 453 -21.40 -17.64 -21.83
CA THR A 453 -21.40 -16.51 -22.75
C THR A 453 -20.98 -15.23 -22.05
N SER A 454 -20.09 -14.45 -22.67
CA SER A 454 -19.70 -13.14 -22.14
C SER A 454 -20.83 -12.13 -22.33
N LEU A 455 -21.00 -11.26 -21.33
CA LEU A 455 -21.95 -10.17 -21.29
C LEU A 455 -21.22 -8.87 -20.91
N ASP A 456 -21.63 -7.76 -21.52
CA ASP A 456 -21.32 -6.44 -20.96
C ASP A 456 -22.17 -6.17 -19.71
N TYR A 457 -21.90 -5.08 -18.99
CA TYR A 457 -22.61 -4.76 -17.75
C TYR A 457 -24.12 -4.52 -17.95
N THR A 458 -24.53 -3.92 -19.08
CA THR A 458 -25.95 -3.67 -19.38
C THR A 458 -26.67 -4.99 -19.64
N GLN A 459 -26.03 -5.90 -20.37
CA GLN A 459 -26.53 -7.24 -20.63
C GLN A 459 -26.58 -8.08 -19.34
N ALA A 460 -25.59 -7.95 -18.45
CA ALA A 460 -25.58 -8.60 -17.15
C ALA A 460 -26.73 -8.11 -16.26
N LEU A 461 -26.97 -6.80 -16.21
CA LEU A 461 -28.13 -6.23 -15.50
C LEU A 461 -29.46 -6.77 -16.06
N ALA A 462 -29.60 -6.83 -17.39
CA ALA A 462 -30.79 -7.40 -18.01
C ALA A 462 -30.97 -8.89 -17.67
N ALA A 463 -29.88 -9.67 -17.67
CA ALA A 463 -29.89 -11.10 -17.36
C ALA A 463 -30.13 -11.43 -15.88
N ALA A 464 -29.92 -10.48 -14.97
CA ALA A 464 -30.15 -10.67 -13.55
C ALA A 464 -31.64 -10.56 -13.14
N SER A 465 -32.46 -9.97 -14.01
CA SER A 465 -33.87 -9.59 -13.74
C SER A 465 -34.79 -10.76 -13.47
#